data_AF-R8VT99-F1
#
_entry.id   AF-R8VT99-F1
#
_cell.length_a   1.000
_cell.length_b   1.000
_cell.length_c   1.000
_cell.angle_alpha   90.00
_cell.angle_beta   90.00
_cell.angle_gamma   90.00
#
_symmetry.space_group_name_H-M   'P 1'
#
loop_
_entity.id
_entity.type
_entity.pdbx_description
1 polymer ?
#
loop_
_entity_poly.entity_id
_entity_poly.type
_entity_poly.pdbx_seq_one_letter_code
_entity_poly.pdbx_strand_id
1 'polypeptide(L)'
;MRRTVSIVTVAACTVLIVGLFVWTRSFRTAPSEYASAVPVSGVTWQIQPDQTQLDWGMYNESGADLLFGEQMALEYQKDGTWVEVLTRLSRRASERSYTAIGRECPDEGSTQGTFSLNEYPALRAGTYRLVIPLDSGQALFSQSFVIS
;
A
#
# COMPACT_ATOMS: atom_id res chain seq x y z
N MET A 1 35.42 -19.68 30.35
CA MET A 1 34.13 -20.23 29.87
C MET A 1 32.96 -19.25 29.98
N ARG A 2 32.60 -18.71 31.17
CA ARG A 2 31.49 -17.73 31.31
C ARG A 2 31.61 -16.48 30.42
N ARG A 3 32.79 -15.87 30.30
CA ARG A 3 33.02 -14.68 29.45
C ARG A 3 32.80 -14.94 27.95
N THR A 4 33.22 -16.10 27.45
CA THR A 4 33.09 -16.47 26.03
C THR A 4 31.61 -16.67 25.67
N VAL A 5 30.84 -17.31 26.55
CA VAL A 5 29.39 -17.48 26.38
C VAL A 5 28.69 -16.12 26.35
N SER A 6 29.04 -15.20 27.26
CA SER A 6 28.47 -13.85 27.27
C SER A 6 28.79 -13.05 25.99
N ILE A 7 30.00 -13.15 25.44
CA ILE A 7 30.39 -12.46 24.20
C ILE A 7 29.63 -13.05 23.00
N VAL A 8 29.52 -14.39 22.91
CA VAL A 8 28.79 -15.05 21.82
C VAL A 8 27.31 -14.71 21.85
N THR A 9 26.68 -14.69 23.04
CA THR A 9 25.27 -14.28 23.17
C THR A 9 25.07 -12.82 22.75
N VAL A 10 25.94 -11.90 23.19
CA VAL A 10 25.84 -10.49 22.80
C VAL A 10 26.02 -10.33 21.29
N ALA A 11 27.02 -10.97 20.70
CA ALA A 11 27.25 -10.93 19.25
C ALA A 11 26.06 -11.48 18.46
N ALA A 12 25.48 -12.61 18.89
CA ALA A 12 24.29 -13.18 18.26
C ALA A 12 23.08 -12.24 18.35
N CYS A 13 22.83 -11.63 19.52
CA CYS A 13 21.77 -10.64 19.69
C CYS A 13 21.98 -9.42 18.79
N THR A 14 23.22 -8.91 18.67
CA THR A 14 23.54 -7.79 17.78
C THR A 14 23.26 -8.14 16.32
N VAL A 15 23.67 -9.33 15.85
CA VAL A 15 23.39 -9.78 14.48
C VAL A 15 21.89 -9.89 14.23
N LEU A 16 21.11 -10.43 15.18
CA LEU A 16 19.66 -10.52 15.06
C LEU A 16 19.00 -9.14 14.99
N ILE A 17 19.42 -8.19 15.84
CA ILE A 17 18.89 -6.82 15.85
C ILE A 17 19.21 -6.11 14.53
N VAL A 18 20.46 -6.21 14.05
CA VAL A 18 20.87 -5.63 12.77
C VAL A 18 20.10 -6.27 11.61
N GLY A 19 19.96 -7.59 11.61
CA GLY A 19 19.18 -8.31 10.60
C GLY A 19 17.72 -7.87 10.58
N LEU A 20 17.08 -7.75 11.74
CA LEU A 20 15.70 -7.28 11.87
C LEU A 20 15.56 -5.81 11.40
N PHE A 21 16.53 -4.96 11.73
CA PHE A 21 16.54 -3.56 11.34
C PHE A 21 16.66 -3.39 9.82
N VAL A 22 17.59 -4.12 9.18
CA VAL A 22 17.72 -4.14 7.72
C VAL A 22 16.45 -4.69 7.08
N TRP A 23 15.91 -5.78 7.60
CA TRP A 23 14.71 -6.41 7.08
C TRP A 23 13.52 -5.46 7.09
N THR A 24 13.19 -4.87 8.25
CA THR A 24 12.05 -3.95 8.40
C THR A 24 12.16 -2.67 7.57
N ARG A 25 13.37 -2.22 7.23
CA ARG A 25 13.62 -1.04 6.38
C ARG A 25 13.77 -1.34 4.89
N SER A 26 13.87 -2.62 4.51
CA SER A 26 14.04 -3.00 3.13
C SER A 26 12.75 -2.78 2.33
N PHE A 27 12.86 -1.99 1.26
CA PHE A 27 11.80 -1.85 0.26
C PHE A 27 11.57 -3.20 -0.42
N ARG A 28 10.36 -3.72 -0.26
CA ARG A 28 9.96 -5.04 -0.73
C ARG A 28 8.67 -4.93 -1.53
N THR A 29 8.60 -5.74 -2.57
CA THR A 29 7.47 -5.78 -3.49
C THR A 29 7.06 -7.22 -3.75
N ALA A 30 5.81 -7.44 -4.09
CA ALA A 30 5.31 -8.71 -4.58
C ALA A 30 4.51 -8.49 -5.88
N PRO A 31 4.25 -9.54 -6.68
CA PRO A 31 3.33 -9.42 -7.83
C PRO A 31 1.99 -8.83 -7.38
N SER A 32 1.45 -7.92 -8.18
CA SER A 32 0.13 -7.32 -7.95
C SER A 32 -0.96 -8.39 -7.92
N GLU A 33 -1.78 -8.40 -6.87
CA GLU A 33 -3.00 -9.24 -6.81
C GLU A 33 -4.11 -8.69 -7.73
N TYR A 34 -3.96 -7.45 -8.18
CA TYR A 34 -4.96 -6.70 -8.95
C TYR A 34 -4.60 -6.61 -10.43
N ALA A 35 -3.55 -7.31 -10.88
CA ALA A 35 -3.08 -7.27 -12.26
C ALA A 35 -4.15 -7.73 -13.27
N SER A 36 -5.07 -8.60 -12.84
CA SER A 36 -6.20 -9.09 -13.64
C SER A 36 -7.54 -8.42 -13.31
N ALA A 37 -7.57 -7.46 -12.36
CA ALA A 37 -8.81 -6.81 -11.97
C ALA A 37 -9.29 -5.86 -13.07
N VAL A 38 -10.60 -5.80 -13.28
CA VAL A 38 -11.20 -4.93 -14.28
C VAL A 38 -11.28 -3.50 -13.71
N PRO A 39 -10.69 -2.48 -14.37
CA PRO A 39 -10.79 -1.11 -13.91
C PRO A 39 -12.23 -0.60 -13.97
N VAL A 40 -12.70 0.02 -12.89
CA VAL A 40 -13.94 0.80 -12.93
C VAL A 40 -13.69 2.07 -13.76
N SER A 41 -14.56 2.30 -14.75
CA SER A 41 -14.52 3.49 -15.61
C SER A 41 -15.39 4.60 -15.04
N GLY A 42 -15.16 5.85 -15.48
CA GLY A 42 -15.95 6.99 -15.01
C GLY A 42 -15.60 7.44 -13.59
N VAL A 43 -14.37 7.18 -13.13
CA VAL A 43 -13.93 7.60 -11.80
C VAL A 43 -12.72 8.52 -11.93
N THR A 44 -12.87 9.75 -11.46
CA THR A 44 -11.79 10.74 -11.46
C THR A 44 -11.15 10.79 -10.08
N TRP A 45 -9.83 10.74 -10.05
CA TRP A 45 -9.05 10.70 -8.82
C TRP A 45 -8.21 11.96 -8.64
N GLN A 46 -7.99 12.33 -7.38
CA GLN A 46 -7.04 13.37 -6.97
C GLN A 46 -6.15 12.77 -5.88
N ILE A 47 -4.85 12.69 -6.11
CA ILE A 47 -3.87 12.20 -5.15
C ILE A 47 -2.88 13.31 -4.83
N GLN A 48 -2.73 13.62 -3.56
CA GLN A 48 -1.73 14.55 -3.06
C GLN A 48 -0.78 13.81 -2.10
N PRO A 49 0.44 13.48 -2.55
CA PRO A 49 1.42 12.85 -1.69
C PRO A 49 2.01 13.84 -0.68
N ASP A 50 2.13 13.40 0.57
CA ASP A 50 2.88 14.03 1.65
C ASP A 50 3.93 13.02 2.20
N GLN A 51 4.82 13.47 3.09
CA GLN A 51 5.93 12.66 3.62
C GLN A 51 5.47 11.38 4.31
N THR A 52 4.33 11.40 5.00
CA THR A 52 3.86 10.28 5.82
C THR A 52 2.49 9.73 5.42
N GLN A 53 1.81 10.38 4.47
CA GLN A 53 0.48 10.00 4.04
C GLN A 53 0.22 10.44 2.59
N LEU A 54 -0.82 9.87 1.99
CA LEU A 54 -1.39 10.34 0.72
C LEU A 54 -2.82 10.79 1.01
N ASP A 55 -3.11 12.06 0.75
CA ASP A 55 -4.50 12.52 0.75
C ASP A 55 -5.09 12.19 -0.61
N TRP A 56 -6.29 11.60 -0.61
CA TRP A 56 -6.95 11.18 -1.82
C TRP A 56 -8.40 11.65 -1.88
N GLY A 57 -8.84 12.01 -3.07
CA GLY A 57 -10.22 12.32 -3.41
C GLY A 57 -10.64 11.55 -4.65
N MET A 58 -11.92 11.20 -4.71
CA MET A 58 -12.52 10.48 -5.81
C MET A 58 -13.85 11.14 -6.17
N TYR A 59 -14.08 11.39 -7.45
CA TYR A 59 -15.37 11.79 -8.02
C TYR A 59 -15.88 10.66 -8.91
N ASN A 60 -17.13 10.27 -8.73
CA ASN A 60 -17.75 9.12 -9.38
C ASN A 60 -18.76 9.58 -10.43
N GLU A 61 -18.54 9.16 -11.67
CA GLU A 61 -19.42 9.29 -12.83
C GLU A 61 -19.55 7.93 -13.53
N SER A 62 -19.45 6.84 -12.76
CA SER A 62 -19.47 5.47 -13.30
C SER A 62 -20.89 5.00 -13.64
N GLY A 63 -21.93 5.75 -13.26
CA GLY A 63 -23.33 5.39 -13.46
C GLY A 63 -23.89 4.47 -12.36
N ALA A 64 -23.16 4.31 -11.25
CA ALA A 64 -23.56 3.50 -10.10
C ALA A 64 -22.86 3.96 -8.82
N ASP A 65 -23.52 3.77 -7.68
CA ASP A 65 -22.90 4.00 -6.36
C ASP A 65 -21.77 3.00 -6.12
N LEU A 66 -20.61 3.51 -5.66
CA LEU A 66 -19.44 2.69 -5.36
C LEU A 66 -19.36 2.45 -3.86
N LEU A 67 -19.41 1.17 -3.46
CA LEU A 67 -19.19 0.71 -2.10
C LEU A 67 -17.85 -0.04 -2.03
N PHE A 68 -16.99 0.39 -1.12
CA PHE A 68 -15.65 -0.20 -0.98
C PHE A 68 -15.16 -0.18 0.47
N GLY A 69 -14.30 -1.14 0.81
CA GLY A 69 -13.70 -1.22 2.14
C GLY A 69 -12.53 -0.26 2.34
N GLU A 70 -11.92 -0.32 3.52
CA GLU A 70 -10.67 0.42 3.82
C GLU A 70 -9.43 -0.23 3.18
N GLN A 71 -9.57 -1.43 2.63
CA GLN A 71 -8.48 -2.13 1.97
C GLN A 71 -8.03 -1.32 0.76
N MET A 72 -6.79 -0.86 0.82
CA MET A 72 -6.14 -0.13 -0.25
C MET A 72 -4.70 -0.60 -0.37
N ALA A 73 -4.31 -0.94 -1.59
CA ALA A 73 -2.95 -1.33 -1.92
C ALA A 73 -2.18 -0.16 -2.53
N LEU A 74 -0.90 -0.06 -2.17
CA LEU A 74 0.06 0.81 -2.83
C LEU A 74 0.84 -0.03 -3.84
N GLU A 75 0.79 0.36 -5.11
CA GLU A 75 1.55 -0.29 -6.16
C GLU A 75 2.64 0.63 -6.71
N TYR A 76 3.75 0.02 -7.08
CA TYR A 76 4.93 0.65 -7.65
C TYR A 76 5.16 0.13 -9.07
N GLN A 77 5.52 1.02 -9.98
CA GLN A 77 5.88 0.64 -11.33
C GLN A 77 7.33 0.14 -11.38
N LYS A 78 7.48 -1.16 -11.66
CA LYS A 78 8.77 -1.85 -11.76
C LYS A 78 8.89 -2.56 -13.10
N ASP A 79 9.90 -2.21 -13.88
CA ASP A 79 10.20 -2.84 -15.18
C ASP A 79 9.00 -2.90 -16.13
N GLY A 80 8.19 -1.82 -16.14
CA GLY A 80 6.97 -1.72 -16.96
C GLY A 80 5.74 -2.45 -16.40
N THR A 81 5.87 -3.10 -15.25
CA THR A 81 4.77 -3.82 -14.57
C THR A 81 4.43 -3.21 -13.23
N TRP A 82 3.18 -3.36 -12.79
CA TRP A 82 2.76 -2.95 -11.45
C TRP A 82 3.03 -4.06 -10.45
N VAL A 83 3.71 -3.71 -9.37
CA VAL A 83 3.99 -4.60 -8.24
C VAL A 83 3.44 -3.97 -6.96
N GLU A 84 2.89 -4.79 -6.07
CA GLU A 84 2.42 -4.32 -4.78
C GLU A 84 3.60 -4.04 -3.85
N VAL A 85 3.58 -2.90 -3.18
CA VAL A 85 4.55 -2.55 -2.15
C VAL A 85 4.12 -3.22 -0.85
N LEU A 86 5.05 -3.94 -0.20
CA LEU A 86 4.79 -4.60 1.07
C LEU A 86 5.09 -3.66 2.25
N THR A 87 4.34 -3.83 3.32
CA THR A 87 4.60 -3.14 4.60
C THR A 87 5.95 -3.54 5.21
N ARG A 88 6.40 -2.85 6.27
CA ARG A 88 7.65 -3.20 7.00
C ARG A 88 7.65 -4.62 7.55
N LEU A 89 6.47 -5.21 7.75
CA LEU A 89 6.29 -6.60 8.19
C LEU A 89 6.09 -7.58 7.04
N SER A 90 6.34 -7.17 5.80
CA SER A 90 6.16 -7.97 4.57
C SER A 90 4.72 -8.34 4.26
N ARG A 91 3.75 -7.59 4.77
CA ARG A 91 2.33 -7.85 4.52
C ARG A 91 1.82 -7.12 3.29
N ARG A 92 0.97 -7.79 2.53
CA ARG A 92 0.10 -7.21 1.49
C ARG A 92 -1.03 -6.41 2.11
N ALA A 93 -1.71 -5.61 1.30
CA ALA A 93 -2.94 -4.94 1.67
C ALA A 93 -4.02 -5.95 2.09
N SER A 94 -4.17 -7.07 1.37
CA SER A 94 -5.14 -8.14 1.68
C SER A 94 -4.89 -8.86 3.00
N GLU A 95 -3.67 -8.77 3.55
CA GLU A 95 -3.27 -9.44 4.79
C GLU A 95 -3.34 -8.51 6.03
N ARG A 96 -3.77 -7.26 5.84
CA ARG A 96 -3.91 -6.27 6.91
C ARG A 96 -5.28 -6.39 7.58
N SER A 97 -5.33 -5.97 8.84
CA SER A 97 -6.57 -5.86 9.59
C SER A 97 -7.19 -4.50 9.34
N TYR A 98 -8.42 -4.49 8.85
CA TYR A 98 -9.22 -3.29 8.61
C TYR A 98 -10.40 -3.25 9.56
N THR A 99 -10.93 -2.05 9.79
CA THR A 99 -12.24 -1.96 10.40
C THR A 99 -13.28 -2.36 9.34
N ALA A 100 -14.37 -3.01 9.73
CA ALA A 100 -15.43 -3.41 8.78
C ALA A 100 -16.28 -2.22 8.29
N ILE A 101 -15.69 -1.02 8.27
CA ILE A 101 -16.36 0.22 7.88
C ILE A 101 -16.18 0.38 6.36
N GLY A 102 -17.28 0.22 5.64
CA GLY A 102 -17.35 0.56 4.22
C GLY A 102 -17.36 2.08 4.02
N ARG A 103 -16.83 2.51 2.88
CA ARG A 103 -16.99 3.84 2.33
C ARG A 103 -17.87 3.78 1.11
N GLU A 104 -18.62 4.85 0.91
CA GLU A 104 -19.47 5.04 -0.24
C GLU A 104 -18.96 6.25 -1.05
N CYS A 105 -19.03 6.12 -2.37
CA CYS A 105 -18.98 7.25 -3.29
C CYS A 105 -20.22 7.17 -4.17
N PRO A 106 -21.26 7.99 -3.91
CA PRO A 106 -22.47 7.96 -4.71
C PRO A 106 -22.18 8.37 -6.15
N ASP A 107 -23.01 7.93 -7.10
CA ASP A 107 -22.95 8.39 -8.48
C ASP A 107 -23.15 9.91 -8.57
N GLU A 108 -22.42 10.54 -9.48
CA GLU A 108 -22.24 12.01 -9.59
C GLU A 108 -21.74 12.69 -8.31
N GLY A 109 -21.20 11.91 -7.36
CA GLY A 109 -20.76 12.34 -6.04
C GLY A 109 -19.26 12.24 -5.82
N SER A 110 -18.81 12.73 -4.66
CA SER A 110 -17.40 12.65 -4.26
C SER A 110 -17.20 12.03 -2.88
N THR A 111 -16.04 11.42 -2.69
CA THR A 111 -15.57 10.95 -1.40
C THR A 111 -14.07 11.18 -1.28
N GLN A 112 -13.56 11.23 -0.05
CA GLN A 112 -12.16 11.50 0.22
C GLN A 112 -11.65 10.73 1.44
N GLY A 113 -10.34 10.62 1.53
CA GLY A 113 -9.70 9.99 2.67
C GLY A 113 -8.20 10.21 2.68
N THR A 114 -7.56 9.52 3.61
CA THR A 114 -6.11 9.53 3.76
C THR A 114 -5.59 8.09 3.74
N PHE A 115 -4.41 7.90 3.16
CA PHE A 115 -3.70 6.63 3.12
C PHE A 115 -2.37 6.79 3.83
N SER A 116 -2.21 6.10 4.96
CA SER A 116 -1.00 6.20 5.77
C SER A 116 0.18 5.46 5.12
N LEU A 117 1.28 6.17 4.91
CA LEU A 117 2.55 5.58 4.48
C LEU A 117 3.39 5.07 5.66
N ASN A 118 2.93 5.30 6.90
CA ASN A 118 3.69 4.96 8.10
C ASN A 118 3.88 3.46 8.31
N GLU A 119 3.14 2.59 7.64
CA GLU A 119 3.35 1.13 7.72
C GLU A 119 4.37 0.62 6.70
N TYR A 120 4.80 1.47 5.77
CA TYR A 120 5.70 1.10 4.69
C TYR A 120 7.17 1.40 5.04
N PRO A 121 8.12 0.59 4.53
CA PRO A 121 9.53 0.99 4.57
C PRO A 121 9.74 2.31 3.80
N ALA A 122 10.93 2.89 3.88
CA ALA A 122 11.25 4.05 3.05
C ALA A 122 10.96 3.71 1.57
N LEU A 123 10.05 4.48 0.97
CA LEU A 123 9.65 4.28 -0.41
C LEU A 123 10.80 4.67 -1.34
N ARG A 124 10.86 4.02 -2.50
CA ARG A 124 11.84 4.37 -3.53
C ARG A 124 11.31 5.54 -4.33
N ALA A 125 12.20 6.33 -4.92
CA ALA A 125 11.79 7.27 -5.94
C ALA A 125 11.16 6.52 -7.13
N GLY A 126 10.07 7.05 -7.67
CA GLY A 126 9.43 6.54 -8.88
C GLY A 126 7.92 6.70 -8.89
N THR A 127 7.28 5.91 -9.76
CA THR A 127 5.86 6.04 -10.06
C THR A 127 5.03 5.01 -9.29
N TYR A 128 3.97 5.51 -8.66
CA TYR A 128 3.07 4.76 -7.78
C TYR A 128 1.62 4.92 -8.22
N ARG A 129 0.76 4.02 -7.76
CA ARG A 129 -0.71 4.17 -7.80
C ARG A 129 -1.34 3.54 -6.57
N LEU A 130 -2.56 3.97 -6.25
CA LEU A 130 -3.41 3.31 -5.27
C LEU A 130 -4.42 2.40 -5.97
N VAL A 131 -4.71 1.28 -5.32
CA VAL A 131 -5.72 0.32 -5.79
C VAL A 131 -6.67 0.00 -4.67
N ILE A 132 -7.98 0.14 -4.92
CA ILE A 132 -9.04 -0.30 -4.01
C ILE A 132 -9.76 -1.47 -4.69
N PRO A 133 -9.69 -2.70 -4.14
CA PRO A 133 -10.47 -3.81 -4.65
C PRO A 133 -11.96 -3.61 -4.37
N LEU A 134 -12.79 -4.08 -5.29
CA LEU A 134 -14.23 -4.23 -5.13
C LEU A 134 -14.58 -5.72 -5.12
N ASP A 135 -15.69 -6.08 -4.49
CA ASP A 135 -16.13 -7.48 -4.33
C ASP A 135 -16.46 -8.17 -5.67
N SER A 136 -16.66 -7.40 -6.75
CA SER A 136 -17.03 -7.89 -8.09
C SER A 136 -15.86 -8.35 -8.96
N GLY A 137 -14.63 -8.42 -8.42
CA GLY A 137 -13.42 -8.65 -9.22
C GLY A 137 -12.98 -7.42 -10.03
N GLN A 138 -13.65 -6.29 -9.82
CA GLN A 138 -13.23 -4.98 -10.27
C GLN A 138 -12.29 -4.35 -9.25
N ALA A 139 -11.56 -3.34 -9.69
CA ALA A 139 -10.81 -2.49 -8.78
C ALA A 139 -10.85 -1.04 -9.26
N LEU A 140 -10.82 -0.13 -8.31
CA LEU A 140 -10.60 1.28 -8.58
C LEU A 140 -9.09 1.51 -8.60
N PHE A 141 -8.59 2.10 -9.67
CA PHE A 141 -7.19 2.45 -9.84
C PHE A 141 -7.06 3.96 -9.86
N SER A 142 -6.24 4.52 -8.97
CA SER A 142 -5.92 5.95 -9.04
C SER A 142 -5.13 6.28 -10.30
N GLN A 143 -5.08 7.57 -10.66
CA GLN A 143 -4.01 8.04 -11.54
C GLN A 143 -2.65 7.74 -10.91
N SER A 144 -1.64 7.56 -11.75
CA SER A 144 -0.28 7.39 -11.27
C SER A 144 0.27 8.72 -10.72
N PHE A 145 1.06 8.63 -9.66
CA PHE A 145 1.72 9.76 -9.03
C PHE A 145 3.21 9.44 -8.77
N VAL A 146 4.02 10.47 -8.62
CA VAL A 146 5.47 10.33 -8.43
C VAL A 146 5.83 10.63 -6.98
N ILE A 147 6.67 9.79 -6.39
CA ILE A 147 7.39 10.06 -5.15
C ILE A 147 8.86 10.27 -5.52
N SER A 148 9.45 11.37 -5.06
CA SER A 148 10.83 11.79 -5.34
C SER A 148 11.80 11.51 -4.20
#